data_AF-X1TY23-F1
#
_entry.id   AF-X1TY23-F1
#
_cell.length_a   1.000
_cell.length_b   1.000
_cell.length_c   1.000
_cell.angle_alpha   90.00
_cell.angle_beta   90.00
_cell.angle_gamma   90.00
#
_symmetry.space_group_name_H-M   'P 1'
#
loop_
_entity.id
_entity.type
_entity.pdbx_description
1 polymer ?
#
loop_
_entity_poly.entity_id
_entity_poly.type
_entity_poly.pdbx_seq_one_letter_code
_entity_poly.pdbx_strand_id
1 'polypeptide(L)' 'MSNDEGQYLIFLKYQREYLSQVTGYSKGYLSRVATGAKPPSEVFIGVCCHTLKEPQEELFKLVEPQPAALLSAQ' A
#
# COMPACT_ATOMS: atom_id res chain seq x y z
N MET A 1 20.40 6.41 5.84
CA MET A 1 19.24 6.31 4.94
C MET A 1 18.09 5.87 5.83
N SER A 2 17.14 6.75 6.13
CA SER A 2 16.05 6.46 7.06
C SER A 2 15.13 5.40 6.43
N ASN A 3 15.09 4.21 7.04
CA ASN A 3 14.09 3.20 6.72
C ASN A 3 12.79 3.61 7.43
N ASP A 4 12.04 4.52 6.82
CA ASP A 4 10.63 4.72 7.17
C ASP A 4 9.86 3.52 6.61
N GLU A 5 9.74 2.44 7.41
CA GLU A 5 9.07 1.19 7.06
C GLU A 5 7.53 1.31 7.04
N GLY A 6 6.99 2.44 6.59
CA GLY A 6 5.56 2.66 6.48
C GLY A 6 4.95 1.88 5.29
N GLN A 7 3.81 1.24 5.50
CA GLN A 7 3.06 0.58 4.43
C GLN A 7 1.77 1.37 4.11
N TYR A 8 1.42 1.50 2.82
CA TYR A 8 0.15 2.12 2.43
C TYR A 8 -1.05 1.20 2.71
N LEU A 9 -2.15 1.77 3.22
CA LEU A 9 -3.39 1.04 3.55
C LEU A 9 -3.92 0.16 2.41
N ILE A 10 -3.78 0.58 1.16
CA ILE A 10 -4.22 -0.17 -0.03
C ILE A 10 -3.63 -1.59 -0.08
N PHE A 11 -2.39 -1.77 0.38
CA PHE A 11 -1.72 -3.08 0.40
C PHE A 11 -2.06 -3.92 1.63
N LEU A 12 -2.74 -3.34 2.62
CA LEU A 12 -3.35 -4.07 3.74
C LEU A 12 -4.79 -4.49 3.43
N LYS A 13 -5.51 -3.64 2.68
CA LYS A 13 -6.90 -3.87 2.27
C LYS A 13 -7.01 -4.84 1.08
N TYR A 14 -6.11 -4.74 0.11
CA TYR A 14 -6.22 -5.44 -1.17
C TYR A 14 -4.99 -6.28 -1.50
N GLN A 15 -5.23 -7.47 -2.05
CA GLN A 15 -4.16 -8.31 -2.56
C GLN A 15 -3.53 -7.71 -3.82
N ARG A 16 -2.22 -7.88 -3.96
CA ARG A 16 -1.45 -7.43 -5.13
C ARG A 16 -1.97 -8.01 -6.45
N GLU A 17 -2.49 -9.24 -6.43
CA GLU A 17 -3.12 -9.88 -7.59
C GLU A 17 -4.33 -9.06 -8.08
N TYR A 18 -5.25 -8.78 -7.15
CA TYR A 18 -6.45 -8.01 -7.41
C TYR A 18 -6.12 -6.60 -7.90
N LEU A 19 -5.22 -5.90 -7.21
CA LEU A 19 -4.76 -4.57 -7.63
C LEU A 19 -4.18 -4.59 -9.04
N SER A 20 -3.41 -5.62 -9.40
CA SER A 20 -2.85 -5.76 -10.74
C SER A 20 -3.96 -5.91 -11.79
N GLN A 21 -4.99 -6.72 -11.51
CA GLN A 21 -6.11 -6.95 -12.41
C GLN A 21 -6.96 -5.68 -12.63
N VAL A 22 -7.27 -4.94 -11.57
CA VAL A 22 -8.20 -3.79 -11.66
C VAL A 22 -7.52 -2.49 -12.06
N THR A 23 -6.22 -2.33 -11.79
CA THR A 23 -5.47 -1.11 -12.13
C THR A 23 -4.64 -1.23 -13.40
N GLY A 24 -4.39 -2.45 -13.89
CA GLY A 24 -3.52 -2.72 -15.04
C GLY A 24 -2.01 -2.60 -14.74
N TYR A 25 -1.62 -2.25 -13.52
CA TYR A 25 -0.21 -2.17 -13.13
C TYR A 25 0.39 -3.55 -12.85
N SER A 26 1.67 -3.71 -13.18
CA SER A 26 2.37 -4.98 -12.96
C SER A 26 2.60 -5.26 -11.47
N LYS A 27 2.59 -6.54 -11.09
CA LYS A 27 2.91 -6.97 -9.71
C LYS A 27 4.28 -6.47 -9.23
N GLY A 28 5.25 -6.37 -10.13
CA GLY A 28 6.59 -5.83 -9.80
C GLY A 28 6.59 -4.32 -9.53
N TYR A 29 5.72 -3.55 -10.18
CA TYR A 29 5.49 -2.16 -9.79
C TYR A 29 4.82 -2.09 -8.41
N LEU A 30 3.72 -2.82 -8.23
CA LEU A 30 2.97 -2.85 -6.97
C LEU A 30 3.83 -3.28 -5.78
N SER A 31 4.71 -4.28 -5.98
CA SER A 31 5.61 -4.75 -4.91
C SER A 31 6.60 -3.67 -4.50
N ARG A 32 7.19 -2.93 -5.44
CA ARG A 32 8.12 -1.84 -5.13
C ARG A 32 7.45 -0.72 -4.35
N VAL A 33 6.19 -0.40 -4.71
CA VAL A 33 5.39 0.58 -3.96
C VAL A 33 5.04 0.07 -2.57
N ALA A 34 4.61 -1.18 -2.43
CA ALA A 34 4.26 -1.77 -1.15
C ALA A 34 5.44 -1.82 -0.17
N THR A 35 6.66 -2.08 -0.67
CA THR A 35 7.88 -2.15 0.15
C THR A 35 8.55 -0.78 0.39
N GLY A 36 7.95 0.32 -0.08
CA GLY A 36 8.57 1.65 0.02
C GLY A 36 9.78 1.88 -0.91
N ALA A 37 10.25 0.86 -1.63
CA ALA A 37 11.34 0.96 -2.60
C ALA A 37 11.06 1.96 -3.74
N LYS A 38 9.79 2.28 -4.00
CA LYS A 38 9.38 3.33 -4.94
C LYS A 38 8.13 4.04 -4.41
N PRO A 39 8.06 5.37 -4.37
CA PRO A 39 6.81 6.05 -4.08
C PRO A 39 5.76 5.81 -5.19
N PRO A 40 4.47 5.76 -4.85
CA PRO A 40 3.39 5.71 -5.85
C PRO A 40 3.36 7.00 -6.66
N SER A 41 3.17 6.91 -7.98
CA SER A 41 2.94 8.10 -8.80
C SER A 41 1.53 8.65 -8.62
N GLU A 42 1.34 9.95 -8.89
CA GLU A 42 0.01 10.59 -8.87
C GLU A 42 -0.97 9.91 -9.81
N VAL A 43 -0.51 9.49 -11.01
CA VAL A 43 -1.33 8.75 -11.97
C VAL A 43 -1.81 7.42 -11.37
N PHE A 44 -0.92 6.68 -10.71
CA PHE A 44 -1.29 5.42 -10.06
C PHE A 44 -2.29 5.65 -8.93
N ILE A 45 -2.08 6.69 -8.12
CA ILE A 45 -3.02 7.09 -7.05
C ILE A 45 -4.40 7.40 -7.64
N GLY A 46 -4.46 8.23 -8.68
CA GLY A 46 -5.71 8.59 -9.35
C GLY A 46 -6.45 7.38 -9.92
N VAL A 47 -5.73 6.45 -10.56
CA VAL A 47 -6.30 5.19 -11.07
C VAL A 47 -6.88 4.36 -9.91
N CYS A 48 -6.12 4.18 -8.83
CA CYS A 48 -6.60 3.41 -7.67
C CYS A 48 -7.85 4.04 -7.04
N CYS A 49 -7.87 5.36 -6.81
CA CYS A 49 -9.04 6.06 -6.26
C CYS A 49 -10.25 5.93 -7.19
N HIS A 50 -10.05 6.08 -8.51
CA HIS A 50 -11.13 5.97 -9.48
C HIS A 50 -11.70 4.54 -9.59
N THR A 51 -10.83 3.54 -9.61
CA THR A 51 -11.19 2.13 -9.78
C THR A 51 -11.82 1.54 -8.52
N LEU A 52 -11.23 1.81 -7.35
CA LEU A 52 -11.67 1.24 -6.07
C LEU A 52 -12.82 2.04 -5.44
N LYS A 53 -13.13 3.24 -5.98
CA LYS A 53 -14.15 4.16 -5.45
C LYS A 53 -13.91 4.55 -3.98
N GLU A 54 -12.66 4.54 -3.55
CA GLU A 54 -12.21 4.98 -2.24
C GLU A 54 -11.37 6.26 -2.34
N PRO A 55 -11.43 7.15 -1.34
CA PRO A 55 -10.61 8.36 -1.33
C PRO A 55 -9.13 8.04 -1.10
N GLN A 56 -8.26 8.96 -1.53
CA GLN A 56 -6.80 8.80 -1.42
C GLN A 56 -6.34 8.55 0.04
N GLU A 57 -6.99 9.19 1.01
CA GLU A 57 -6.68 9.08 2.45
C GLU A 57 -6.90 7.66 2.97
N GLU A 58 -7.87 6.94 2.41
CA GLU A 58 -8.23 5.57 2.79
C GLU A 58 -7.35 4.52 2.11
N LEU A 59 -6.71 4.88 0.99
CA LEU A 59 -5.87 3.98 0.19
C LEU A 59 -4.37 4.22 0.42
N PHE A 60 -3.95 5.48 0.52
CA PHE A 60 -2.55 5.90 0.51
C PHE A 60 -2.10 6.62 1.78
N LYS A 61 -2.79 6.40 2.91
CA LYS A 61 -2.25 6.71 4.23
C LYS A 61 -1.15 5.70 4.57
N LEU A 62 0.03 6.21 4.93
CA LEU A 62 1.10 5.39 5.48
C LEU A 62 0.72 5.01 6.91
N VAL A 63 0.80 3.72 7.22
CA VAL A 63 0.73 3.23 8.59
C VAL A 63 2.11 2.72 8.98
N GLU A 64 2.56 3.12 10.17
CA GLU A 64 3.73 2.52 10.78
C GLU A 64 3.46 1.03 11.01
N PRO A 65 4.46 0.16 10.83
CA PRO A 65 4.32 -1.23 11.19
C PRO A 65 4.17 -1.24 12.70
N GLN A 66 2.94 -1.41 13.21
CA GLN A 66 2.78 -1.67 14.63
C GLN A 66 3.53 -2.97 14.92
N PRO A 67 4.60 -2.96 15.74
CA PRO A 67 5.20 -4.20 16.18
C PRO A 67 4.07 -4.99 16.82
N ALA A 68 3.86 -6.24 16.36
CA ALA A 68 2.85 -7.12 16.91
C ALA A 68 2.96 -7.07 18.44
N ALA A 69 2.01 -6.40 19.07
CA ALA A 69 2.08 -6.10 20.49
C ALA A 69 2.10 -7.43 21.25
N LEU A 70 3.22 -7.70 21.91
CA LEU A 70 3.31 -8.35 23.22
C LEU A 70 2.26 -9.45 23.46
N LEU A 71 2.41 -10.59 22.77
CA LEU A 71 1.82 -11.85 23.26
C LEU A 71 2.81 -12.57 24.19
N SER A 72 3.27 -11.86 25.21
CA SER A 72 3.90 -12.47 26.38
C SER A 72 3.25 -11.81 27.59
N ALA A 73 2.05 -12.30 27.92
CA ALA A 73 1.48 -12.10 29.24
C ALA A 73 2.49 -12.62 30.27
N GLN A 74 2.97 -11.72 31.14
CA GLN A 74 3.57 -12.09 32.42
C GLN A 74 2.44 -12.38 33.42
#